data_AF-A0A2V7I6E8-F1
#
_entry.id   AF-A0A2V7I6E8-F1
#
_cell.length_a   1.000
_cell.length_b   1.000
_cell.length_c   1.000
_cell.angle_alpha   90.00
_cell.angle_beta   90.00
_cell.angle_gamma   90.00
#
_symmetry.space_group_name_H-M   'P 1'
#
loop_
_entity.id
_entity.type
_entity.pdbx_description
1 polymer ?
#
loop_
_entity_poly.entity_id
_entity_poly.type
_entity_poly.pdbx_seq_one_letter_code
_entity_poly.pdbx_strand_id
1 'polypeptide(L)'
;QPLHAADNDDRGGNRIEVQLTEGRKKEVNLHTAWDTSFIEQLFAGKNEQMVAKNLAEKFVTKSAEWRKGTVDAWIAESNEIAKAVTYAKLPGFACGTQFGPARLPLTAEYVQAAESIVEEQLAKAGYRLAHVLNLALGE
;
A
#
# COMPACT_ATOMS: atom_id res chain seq x y z
N GLN A 1 0.31 -0.42 5.40
CA GLN A 1 -0.65 -0.99 4.45
C GLN A 1 -1.93 -0.17 4.58
N PRO A 2 -2.36 0.58 3.54
CA PRO A 2 -3.54 1.46 3.62
C PRO A 2 -4.85 0.77 4.05
N LEU A 3 -5.18 -0.39 3.46
CA LEU A 3 -6.37 -1.18 3.73
C LEU A 3 -6.35 -1.92 5.08
N HIS A 4 -5.21 -1.97 5.79
CA HIS A 4 -5.20 -2.40 7.20
C HIS A 4 -5.73 -1.31 8.15
N ALA A 5 -5.86 -0.07 7.67
CA ALA A 5 -6.29 1.07 8.45
C ALA A 5 -7.60 1.68 7.93
N ALA A 6 -8.34 1.00 7.06
CA ALA A 6 -9.58 1.50 6.47
C ALA A 6 -10.59 0.37 6.27
N ASP A 7 -11.86 0.74 6.27
CA ASP A 7 -12.97 -0.13 5.94
C ASP A 7 -14.08 0.68 5.26
N ASN A 8 -14.72 0.08 4.26
CA ASN A 8 -15.89 0.63 3.57
C ASN A 8 -17.04 -0.39 3.58
N ASP A 9 -17.25 -1.06 4.74
CA ASP A 9 -18.12 -2.24 4.89
C ASP A 9 -17.73 -3.39 3.94
N ASP A 10 -16.45 -3.45 3.60
CA ASP A 10 -15.87 -4.37 2.62
C ASP A 10 -14.75 -5.23 3.23
N ARG A 11 -14.57 -5.16 4.56
CA ARG A 11 -13.49 -5.81 5.31
C ARG A 11 -12.13 -5.36 4.82
N GLY A 12 -11.95 -4.04 4.67
CA GLY A 12 -10.73 -3.44 4.15
C GLY A 12 -10.44 -3.88 2.71
N GLY A 13 -11.43 -3.84 1.83
CA GLY A 13 -11.30 -4.18 0.42
C GLY A 13 -11.30 -5.69 0.10
N ASN A 14 -11.46 -6.56 1.09
CA ASN A 14 -11.55 -8.01 0.86
C ASN A 14 -12.82 -8.43 0.09
N ARG A 15 -13.88 -7.60 0.10
CA ARG A 15 -15.12 -7.83 -0.66
C ARG A 15 -15.15 -7.16 -2.03
N ILE A 16 -14.08 -6.48 -2.45
CA ILE A 16 -14.01 -5.82 -3.75
C ILE A 16 -13.17 -6.68 -4.68
N GLU A 17 -13.82 -7.34 -5.65
CA GLU A 17 -13.13 -8.13 -6.66
C GLU A 17 -12.50 -7.22 -7.72
N VAL A 18 -11.21 -7.43 -8.03
CA VAL A 18 -10.49 -6.60 -9.02
C VAL A 18 -9.80 -7.44 -10.08
N GLN A 19 -9.51 -6.81 -11.22
CA GLN A 19 -8.75 -7.40 -12.32
C GLN A 19 -7.55 -6.52 -12.66
N LEU A 20 -6.35 -7.12 -12.67
CA LEU A 20 -5.10 -6.46 -13.07
C LEU A 20 -4.96 -6.48 -14.61
N THR A 21 -4.41 -5.40 -15.18
CA THR A 21 -4.36 -5.14 -16.63
C THR A 21 -3.45 -6.07 -17.44
N GLU A 22 -2.44 -6.69 -16.83
CA GLU A 22 -1.38 -7.40 -17.57
C GLU A 22 -1.31 -8.89 -17.30
N GLY A 23 -2.11 -9.71 -18.00
CA GLY A 23 -1.89 -11.16 -18.18
C GLY A 23 -1.82 -12.05 -16.93
N ARG A 24 -1.77 -11.46 -15.74
CA ARG A 24 -1.75 -12.06 -14.42
C ARG A 24 -3.21 -12.30 -14.07
N LYS A 25 -3.76 -13.38 -14.64
CA LYS A 25 -5.08 -13.95 -14.33
C LYS A 25 -5.17 -14.47 -12.89
N LYS A 26 -4.57 -13.79 -11.90
CA LYS A 26 -4.86 -14.07 -10.50
C LYS A 26 -6.09 -13.23 -10.17
N GLU A 27 -7.23 -13.90 -10.09
CA GLU A 27 -8.42 -13.36 -9.44
C GLU A 27 -8.02 -13.00 -8.01
N VAL A 28 -8.06 -11.71 -7.69
CA VAL A 28 -7.71 -11.20 -6.37
C VAL A 28 -8.73 -10.15 -5.97
N ASN A 29 -9.03 -10.10 -4.68
CA ASN A 29 -9.71 -8.94 -4.13
C ASN A 29 -8.73 -7.76 -4.00
N LEU A 30 -9.28 -6.56 -3.79
CA LEU A 30 -8.51 -5.34 -3.66
C LEU A 30 -7.45 -5.44 -2.56
N HIS A 31 -7.77 -6.05 -1.41
CA HIS A 31 -6.82 -6.23 -0.31
C HIS A 31 -5.58 -7.02 -0.75
N THR A 32 -5.79 -8.17 -1.39
CA THR A 32 -4.69 -9.00 -1.92
C THR A 32 -3.89 -8.30 -3.01
N ALA A 33 -4.54 -7.45 -3.84
CA ALA A 33 -3.82 -6.64 -4.82
C ALA A 33 -2.77 -5.74 -4.14
N TRP A 34 -3.11 -5.11 -3.02
CA TRP A 34 -2.22 -4.26 -2.23
C TRP A 34 -1.19 -5.04 -1.41
N ASP A 35 -1.59 -6.15 -0.79
CA ASP A 35 -0.72 -6.96 0.08
C ASP A 35 0.33 -7.76 -0.70
N THR A 36 0.02 -8.13 -1.94
CA THR A 36 0.83 -9.11 -2.66
C THR A 36 1.10 -8.66 -4.08
N SER A 37 0.05 -8.40 -4.86
CA SER A 37 0.26 -8.21 -6.31
C SER A 37 1.15 -7.02 -6.63
N PHE A 38 0.92 -5.85 -6.04
CA PHE A 38 1.76 -4.66 -6.24
C PHE A 38 3.18 -4.83 -5.69
N ILE A 39 3.35 -5.57 -4.60
CA ILE A 39 4.67 -5.90 -4.04
C ILE A 39 5.43 -6.84 -4.99
N GLU A 40 4.78 -7.87 -5.52
CA GLU A 40 5.37 -8.79 -6.52
C GLU A 40 5.83 -8.03 -7.77
N GLN A 41 5.09 -6.99 -8.22
CA GLN A 41 5.52 -6.15 -9.35
C GLN A 41 6.75 -5.32 -8.99
N LEU A 42 6.75 -4.68 -7.82
CA LEU A 42 7.90 -3.91 -7.33
C LEU A 42 9.16 -4.78 -7.23
N PHE A 43 9.01 -6.02 -6.77
CA PHE A 43 10.12 -6.95 -6.67
C PHE A 43 10.66 -7.30 -8.06
N ALA A 44 9.79 -7.53 -9.05
CA ALA A 44 10.19 -7.86 -10.42
C ALA A 44 11.26 -8.98 -10.49
N GLY A 45 11.15 -9.99 -9.61
CA GLY A 45 12.10 -11.10 -9.49
C GLY A 45 13.39 -10.81 -8.71
N LYS A 46 13.55 -9.61 -8.17
CA LYS A 46 14.65 -9.23 -7.26
C LYS A 46 14.40 -9.79 -5.86
N ASN A 47 15.47 -10.05 -5.11
CA ASN A 47 15.36 -10.44 -3.70
C ASN A 47 15.04 -9.23 -2.79
N GLU A 48 14.59 -9.56 -1.58
CA GLU A 48 14.19 -8.61 -0.54
C GLU A 48 15.30 -7.64 -0.18
N GLN A 49 16.56 -8.12 -0.05
CA GLN A 49 17.69 -7.28 0.37
C GLN A 49 17.97 -6.19 -0.65
N MET A 50 17.94 -6.53 -1.94
CA MET A 50 18.17 -5.56 -3.01
C MET A 50 17.03 -4.55 -3.10
N VAL A 51 15.77 -5.00 -2.97
CA VAL A 51 14.61 -4.08 -2.96
C VAL A 51 14.69 -3.14 -1.75
N ALA A 52 14.94 -3.68 -0.56
CA ALA A 52 15.05 -2.88 0.67
C ALA A 52 16.18 -1.84 0.59
N LYS A 53 17.36 -2.23 0.09
CA LYS A 53 18.48 -1.31 -0.14
C LYS A 53 18.08 -0.18 -1.08
N ASN A 54 17.50 -0.51 -2.23
CA ASN A 54 17.09 0.49 -3.22
C ASN A 54 16.03 1.46 -2.67
N LEU A 55 15.06 0.96 -1.91
CA LEU A 55 14.04 1.80 -1.27
C LEU A 55 14.65 2.74 -0.22
N ALA A 56 15.56 2.23 0.61
CA ALA A 56 16.28 3.05 1.58
C ALA A 56 17.12 4.14 0.91
N GLU A 57 17.84 3.81 -0.16
CA GLU A 57 18.62 4.79 -0.93
C GLU A 57 17.71 5.83 -1.60
N LYS A 58 16.61 5.39 -2.24
CA LYS A 58 15.65 6.26 -2.93
C LYS A 58 15.02 7.31 -2.00
N PHE A 59 14.75 6.95 -0.75
CA PHE A 59 14.04 7.82 0.19
C PHE A 59 14.89 8.31 1.36
N VAL A 60 16.22 8.22 1.27
CA VAL A 60 17.15 8.62 2.35
C VAL A 60 16.92 10.06 2.83
N THR A 61 16.59 10.97 1.93
CA THR A 61 16.33 12.39 2.24
C THR A 61 15.04 12.62 3.04
N LYS A 62 14.07 11.70 2.98
CA LYS A 62 12.83 11.75 3.77
C LYS A 62 12.96 11.04 5.12
N SER A 63 14.04 10.27 5.33
CA SER A 63 14.18 9.38 6.49
C SER A 63 14.07 10.10 7.85
N ALA A 64 14.67 11.29 7.99
CA ALA A 64 14.62 12.05 9.24
C ALA A 64 13.19 12.44 9.64
N GLU A 65 12.32 12.73 8.67
CA GLU A 65 10.92 13.05 8.93
C GLU A 65 10.11 11.80 9.24
N TRP A 66 10.31 10.73 8.46
CA TRP A 66 9.52 9.50 8.61
C TRP A 66 9.76 8.74 9.90
N ARG A 67 10.93 8.93 10.53
CA ARG A 67 11.22 8.37 11.86
C ARG A 67 10.40 9.03 12.97
N LYS A 68 9.87 10.24 12.75
CA LYS A 68 9.04 10.94 13.72
C LYS A 68 7.61 10.40 13.74
N GLY A 69 6.86 10.82 14.74
CA GLY A 69 5.44 10.53 14.88
C GLY A 69 5.14 9.32 15.76
N THR A 70 3.86 9.06 15.94
CA THR A 70 3.34 7.98 16.78
C THR A 70 2.68 6.91 15.93
N VAL A 71 2.40 5.75 16.52
CA VAL A 71 1.61 4.69 15.89
C VAL A 71 0.26 5.23 15.39
N ASP A 72 -0.43 6.04 16.20
CA ASP A 72 -1.70 6.67 15.80
C ASP A 72 -1.56 7.54 14.55
N ALA A 73 -0.48 8.32 14.44
CA ALA A 73 -0.22 9.13 13.26
C ALA A 73 0.05 8.26 12.02
N TRP A 74 0.73 7.12 12.17
CA TRP A 74 1.00 6.20 11.06
C TRP A 74 -0.26 5.45 10.59
N ILE A 75 -1.17 5.13 11.53
CA ILE A 75 -2.48 4.57 11.23
C ILE A 75 -3.32 5.60 10.48
N ALA A 76 -3.38 6.85 10.98
CA ALA A 76 -4.09 7.94 10.34
C ALA A 76 -3.56 8.22 8.92
N GLU A 77 -2.25 8.24 8.73
CA GLU A 77 -1.63 8.37 7.40
C GLU A 77 -2.05 7.23 6.47
N SER A 78 -2.05 5.98 6.96
CA SER A 78 -2.48 4.82 6.16
C SER A 78 -3.96 4.91 5.78
N ASN A 79 -4.81 5.38 6.68
CA ASN A 79 -6.24 5.61 6.43
C ASN A 79 -6.47 6.70 5.38
N GLU A 80 -5.73 7.82 5.45
CA GLU A 80 -5.83 8.90 4.47
C GLU A 80 -5.37 8.46 3.08
N ILE A 81 -4.32 7.65 2.98
CA ILE A 81 -3.92 7.03 1.71
C ILE A 81 -5.03 6.12 1.18
N ALA A 82 -5.67 5.34 2.05
CA ALA A 82 -6.77 4.47 1.63
C ALA A 82 -7.92 5.28 1.04
N LYS A 83 -8.32 6.38 1.70
CA LYS A 83 -9.35 7.29 1.19
C LYS A 83 -8.96 7.93 -0.13
N ALA A 84 -7.78 8.55 -0.20
CA ALA A 84 -7.38 9.41 -1.30
C ALA A 84 -6.88 8.65 -2.54
N VAL A 85 -6.38 7.43 -2.37
CA VAL A 85 -5.76 6.65 -3.45
C VAL A 85 -6.46 5.31 -3.61
N THR A 86 -6.46 4.48 -2.56
CA THR A 86 -6.93 3.10 -2.69
C THR A 86 -8.40 3.00 -3.08
N TYR A 87 -9.28 3.79 -2.46
CA TYR A 87 -10.70 3.81 -2.76
C TYR A 87 -11.06 4.87 -3.80
N ALA A 88 -10.64 6.14 -3.60
CA ALA A 88 -11.06 7.23 -4.47
C ALA A 88 -10.64 7.09 -5.94
N LYS A 89 -9.61 6.29 -6.25
CA LYS A 89 -9.19 6.04 -7.63
C LYS A 89 -9.79 4.78 -8.25
N LEU A 90 -10.57 4.00 -7.50
CA LEU A 90 -11.27 2.85 -8.08
C LEU A 90 -12.31 3.35 -9.08
N PRO A 91 -12.40 2.73 -10.28
CA PRO A 91 -13.45 3.04 -11.23
C PRO A 91 -14.84 2.92 -10.59
N GLY A 92 -15.66 3.97 -10.71
CA GLY A 92 -17.03 3.96 -10.19
C GLY A 92 -17.16 4.07 -8.66
N PHE A 93 -16.08 4.36 -7.93
CA PHE A 93 -16.17 4.64 -6.50
C PHE A 93 -16.93 5.93 -6.21
N ALA A 94 -17.85 5.86 -5.24
CA ALA A 94 -18.35 7.01 -4.51
C ALA A 94 -18.62 6.58 -3.07
N CYS A 95 -18.57 7.52 -2.12
CA CYS A 95 -18.91 7.22 -0.73
C CYS A 95 -20.32 6.63 -0.63
N GLY A 96 -20.43 5.47 0.03
CA GLY A 96 -21.70 4.74 0.17
C GLY A 96 -22.04 3.81 -1.00
N THR A 97 -21.24 3.80 -2.08
CA THR A 97 -21.39 2.81 -3.15
C THR A 97 -20.84 1.47 -2.69
N GLN A 98 -21.68 0.44 -2.71
CA GLN A 98 -21.22 -0.94 -2.60
C GLN A 98 -20.84 -1.45 -3.98
N PHE A 99 -19.64 -2.04 -4.08
CA PHE A 99 -19.25 -2.73 -5.29
C PHE A 99 -20.05 -4.03 -5.43
N GLY A 100 -20.60 -4.25 -6.62
CA GLY A 100 -21.28 -5.50 -6.95
C GLY A 100 -20.29 -6.67 -7.12
N PRO A 101 -20.80 -7.87 -7.47
CA PRO A 101 -19.96 -9.05 -7.67
C PRO A 101 -19.10 -8.99 -8.94
N ALA A 102 -19.28 -7.97 -9.78
CA ALA A 102 -18.51 -7.78 -10.99
C ALA A 102 -17.08 -7.35 -10.66
N ARG A 103 -16.11 -7.93 -11.36
CA ARG A 103 -14.70 -7.58 -11.18
C ARG A 103 -14.42 -6.19 -11.72
N LEU A 104 -13.75 -5.38 -10.92
CA LEU A 104 -13.37 -4.04 -11.30
C LEU A 104 -12.02 -4.05 -12.03
N PRO A 105 -11.95 -3.66 -13.31
CA PRO A 105 -10.67 -3.57 -14.01
C PRO A 105 -9.87 -2.38 -13.47
N LEU A 106 -8.72 -2.64 -12.85
CA LEU A 106 -7.82 -1.59 -12.41
C LEU A 106 -7.10 -1.00 -13.62
N THR A 107 -7.15 0.32 -13.78
CA THR A 107 -6.47 0.99 -14.90
C THR A 107 -4.95 1.00 -14.69
N ALA A 108 -4.19 1.22 -15.76
CA ALA A 108 -2.73 1.35 -15.66
C ALA A 108 -2.32 2.50 -14.72
N GLU A 109 -3.09 3.59 -14.74
CA GLU A 109 -2.87 4.76 -13.86
C GLU A 109 -3.12 4.42 -12.39
N TYR A 110 -4.11 3.57 -12.10
CA TYR A 110 -4.34 3.07 -10.74
C TYR A 110 -3.15 2.23 -10.27
N VAL A 111 -2.69 1.29 -11.09
CA VAL A 111 -1.57 0.40 -10.76
C VAL A 111 -0.30 1.22 -10.50
N GLN A 112 0.04 2.16 -11.38
CA GLN A 112 1.20 3.02 -11.22
C GLN A 112 1.14 3.88 -9.93
N ALA A 113 -0.04 4.40 -9.61
CA ALA A 113 -0.24 5.14 -8.36
C ALA A 113 -0.06 4.22 -7.13
N ALA A 114 -0.61 3.01 -7.19
CA ALA A 114 -0.48 2.03 -6.11
C ALA A 114 0.98 1.60 -5.90
N GLU A 115 1.73 1.33 -6.97
CA GLU A 115 3.16 0.99 -6.90
C GLU A 115 3.98 2.09 -6.22
N SER A 116 3.76 3.35 -6.62
CA SER A 116 4.44 4.50 -6.03
C SER A 116 4.17 4.62 -4.51
N ILE A 117 2.93 4.34 -4.10
CA ILE A 117 2.56 4.33 -2.68
C ILE A 117 3.17 3.12 -1.95
N VAL A 118 3.17 1.94 -2.55
CA VAL A 118 3.75 0.72 -1.95
C VAL A 118 5.23 0.93 -1.66
N GLU A 119 6.00 1.47 -2.60
CA GLU A 119 7.40 1.81 -2.38
C GLU A 119 7.60 2.75 -1.18
N GLU A 120 6.81 3.83 -1.13
CA GLU A 120 6.90 4.81 -0.04
C GLU A 120 6.51 4.20 1.31
N GLN A 121 5.44 3.40 1.37
CA GLN A 121 4.96 2.78 2.60
C GLN A 121 5.92 1.69 3.11
N LEU A 122 6.56 0.92 2.23
CA LEU A 122 7.60 -0.05 2.60
C LEU A 122 8.83 0.68 3.18
N ALA A 123 9.27 1.76 2.54
CA ALA A 123 10.40 2.55 3.03
C ALA A 123 10.10 3.19 4.41
N LYS A 124 8.92 3.82 4.56
CA LYS A 124 8.45 4.35 5.86
C LYS A 124 8.46 3.28 6.94
N ALA A 125 7.92 2.10 6.66
CA ALA A 125 7.89 1.00 7.61
C ALA A 125 9.30 0.60 8.08
N GLY A 126 10.25 0.49 7.15
CA GLY A 126 11.65 0.19 7.47
C GLY A 126 12.29 1.24 8.39
N TYR A 127 12.13 2.53 8.06
CA TYR A 127 12.68 3.62 8.87
C TYR A 127 12.04 3.74 10.25
N ARG A 128 10.72 3.58 10.33
CA ARG A 128 9.95 3.63 11.58
C ARG A 128 10.32 2.47 12.49
N LEU A 129 10.38 1.26 11.95
CA LEU A 129 10.76 0.07 12.72
C LEU A 129 12.18 0.21 13.27
N ALA A 130 13.14 0.62 12.45
CA ALA A 130 14.52 0.86 12.90
C ALA A 130 14.55 1.89 14.04
N HIS A 131 13.81 3.00 13.92
CA HIS A 131 13.76 4.02 14.98
C HIS A 131 13.15 3.49 16.28
N VAL A 132 12.03 2.76 16.20
CA VAL A 132 11.38 2.15 17.36
C VAL A 132 12.33 1.17 18.06
N LEU A 133 13.05 0.35 17.30
CA LEU A 133 14.02 -0.59 17.86
C LEU A 133 15.18 0.13 18.54
N ASN A 134 15.76 1.16 17.92
CA ASN A 134 16.85 1.94 18.53
C ASN A 134 16.42 2.58 19.85
N LEU A 135 15.24 3.22 19.87
CA LEU A 135 14.68 3.79 21.11
C LEU A 135 14.46 2.74 22.20
N ALA A 136 13.98 1.55 21.83
CA ALA A 136 13.73 0.46 22.77
C ALA A 136 15.02 -0.17 23.31
N LEU A 137 16.09 -0.17 22.50
CA LEU A 137 17.38 -0.79 22.82
C LEU A 137 18.40 0.20 23.42
N GLY A 138 18.08 1.50 23.46
CA GLY A 138 18.94 2.53 24.05
C GLY A 138 20.05 3.02 23.13
N GLU A 139 19.85 2.93 21.82
CA GLU A 139 20.73 3.49 20.78
C GLU A 139 20.28 4.88 20.31
#